data_AF-A0A7J3PK31-F1
#
_entry.id   AF-A0A7J3PK31-F1
#
_cell.length_a   1.000
_cell.length_b   1.000
_cell.length_c   1.000
_cell.angle_alpha   90.00
_cell.angle_beta   90.00
_cell.angle_gamma   90.00
#
_symmetry.space_group_name_H-M   'P 1'
#
loop_
_entity.id
_entity.type
_entity.pdbx_description
1 polymer ?
#
loop_
_entity_poly.entity_id
_entity_poly.type
_entity_poly.pdbx_seq_one_letter_code
_entity_poly.pdbx_strand_id
1 'polypeptide(L)'
;MSKVSKRSMKAVSMLIESRKPYYLVRFYESGDLTGVLKKVLKPEFIKRWLLYNQSLLEYGYVKVFEKRGGRTITVVFDEFSMRHFKLYTLYLHSIVNLKSNRRVDCLAKCFSNIDATSPVIDLLLDLSRIIDRKKFIGLLRGFCLCQ
;
A
#
# COMPACT_ATOMS: atom_id res chain seq x y z
N MET A 1 30.21 15.93 5.56
CA MET A 1 29.11 16.41 6.42
C MET A 1 27.90 15.52 6.21
N SER A 2 27.59 14.74 7.24
CA SER A 2 26.36 14.01 7.57
C SER A 2 25.49 13.48 6.41
N LYS A 3 25.67 12.19 6.05
CA LYS A 3 24.60 11.39 5.42
C LYS A 3 23.46 11.28 6.44
N VAL A 4 22.57 12.27 6.45
CA VAL A 4 21.26 12.12 7.11
C VAL A 4 20.59 10.96 6.39
N SER A 5 20.52 9.80 7.06
CA SER A 5 19.70 8.69 6.61
C SER A 5 18.26 9.20 6.56
N LYS A 6 17.80 9.65 5.38
CA LYS A 6 16.42 10.07 5.19
C LYS A 6 15.54 8.87 5.53
N ARG A 7 14.74 8.97 6.59
CA ARG A 7 13.72 7.97 6.93
C ARG A 7 12.79 7.87 5.73
N SER A 8 12.99 6.83 4.93
CA SER A 8 12.21 6.60 3.71
C SER A 8 11.39 5.35 3.90
N MET A 9 10.14 5.43 3.50
CA MET A 9 9.24 4.29 3.51
C MET A 9 9.00 3.87 2.09
N LYS A 10 9.04 2.57 1.82
CA LYS A 10 8.81 2.08 0.47
C LYS A 10 8.03 0.79 0.45
N ALA A 11 7.12 0.70 -0.51
CA ALA A 11 6.46 -0.52 -0.91
C ALA A 11 7.08 -1.00 -2.22
N VAL A 12 7.72 -2.17 -2.19
CA VAL A 12 8.33 -2.80 -3.38
C VAL A 12 7.44 -3.96 -3.81
N SER A 13 6.74 -3.76 -4.92
CA SER A 13 5.89 -4.77 -5.56
C SER A 13 6.65 -5.46 -6.68
N MET A 14 6.80 -6.78 -6.61
CA MET A 14 7.50 -7.58 -7.61
C MET A 14 6.60 -8.68 -8.15
N LEU A 15 6.54 -8.80 -9.47
CA LEU A 15 5.91 -9.92 -10.14
C LEU A 15 6.71 -11.19 -9.86
N ILE A 16 6.02 -12.22 -9.37
CA ILE A 16 6.52 -13.57 -9.20
C ILE A 16 5.94 -14.42 -10.32
N GLU A 17 6.80 -14.80 -11.26
CA GLU A 17 6.46 -15.71 -12.35
C GLU A 17 6.38 -17.14 -11.79
N SER A 18 5.16 -17.62 -11.62
CA SER A 18 4.85 -18.99 -11.20
C SER A 18 3.66 -19.47 -12.04
N ARG A 19 3.21 -20.73 -11.85
CA ARG A 19 2.04 -21.27 -12.57
C ARG A 19 0.80 -20.35 -12.49
N LYS A 20 0.66 -19.57 -11.41
CA LYS A 20 -0.33 -18.50 -11.27
C LYS A 20 0.40 -17.21 -10.87
N PRO A 21 0.79 -16.35 -11.82
CA PRO A 21 1.58 -15.17 -11.53
C PRO A 21 0.90 -14.26 -10.51
N TYR A 22 1.70 -13.66 -9.64
CA TYR A 22 1.21 -12.74 -8.61
C TYR A 22 2.26 -11.72 -8.23
N TYR A 23 1.84 -10.59 -7.69
CA TYR A 23 2.74 -9.63 -7.08
C TYR A 23 2.93 -9.92 -5.60
N LEU A 24 4.20 -9.98 -5.21
CA LEU A 24 4.68 -9.91 -3.84
C LEU A 24 4.96 -8.44 -3.52
N VAL A 25 4.34 -7.89 -2.48
CA VAL A 25 4.67 -6.54 -1.99
C VAL A 25 5.46 -6.67 -0.70
N ARG A 26 6.58 -5.95 -0.61
CA ARG A 26 7.38 -5.84 0.61
C ARG A 26 7.36 -4.40 1.10
N PHE A 27 7.10 -4.21 2.38
CA PHE A 27 7.11 -2.91 3.03
C PHE A 27 8.44 -2.72 3.75
N TYR A 28 9.03 -1.55 3.55
CA TYR A 28 10.26 -1.16 4.22
C TYR A 28 10.09 0.18 4.89
N GLU A 29 10.60 0.30 6.11
CA GLU A 29 10.69 1.55 6.86
C GLU A 29 12.14 1.79 7.23
N SER A 30 12.73 2.89 6.76
CA SER A 30 14.14 3.23 6.99
C SER A 30 15.15 2.13 6.61
N GLY A 31 14.77 1.22 5.71
CA GLY A 31 15.59 0.10 5.25
C GLY A 31 15.17 -1.26 5.81
N ASP A 32 14.44 -1.28 6.93
CA ASP A 32 14.03 -2.52 7.60
C ASP A 32 12.75 -3.07 6.98
N LEU A 33 12.70 -4.40 6.76
CA LEU A 33 11.52 -5.07 6.24
C LEU A 33 10.46 -5.17 7.34
N THR A 34 9.35 -4.44 7.20
CA THR A 34 8.29 -4.38 8.21
C THR A 34 7.08 -5.26 7.87
N GLY A 35 6.93 -5.68 6.61
CA GLY A 35 5.80 -6.53 6.23
C GLY A 35 5.84 -7.07 4.81
N VAL A 36 5.03 -8.11 4.56
CA VAL A 36 4.98 -8.81 3.27
C VAL A 36 3.54 -9.17 2.85
N LEU A 37 3.13 -8.69 1.67
CA LEU A 37 1.91 -9.07 0.99
C LEU A 37 2.14 -10.08 -0.14
N LYS A 38 1.41 -11.20 -0.09
CA LYS A 38 1.35 -12.17 -1.18
C LYS A 38 -0.01 -12.05 -1.87
N LYS A 39 -0.03 -12.20 -3.20
CA LYS A 39 -1.23 -12.31 -4.05
C LYS A 39 -1.96 -11.00 -4.38
N VAL A 40 -1.23 -9.94 -4.70
CA VAL A 40 -1.80 -8.81 -5.45
C VAL A 40 -1.73 -9.16 -6.94
N LEU A 41 -2.86 -9.22 -7.65
CA LEU A 41 -2.88 -9.84 -8.99
C LEU A 41 -2.40 -8.91 -10.11
N LYS A 42 -2.40 -7.59 -9.88
CA LYS A 42 -2.39 -6.60 -10.95
C LYS A 42 -1.58 -5.35 -10.58
N PRO A 43 -0.59 -4.92 -11.38
CA PRO A 43 0.17 -3.70 -11.12
C PRO A 43 -0.72 -2.44 -11.11
N GLU A 44 -1.79 -2.42 -11.90
CA GLU A 44 -2.77 -1.33 -11.90
C GLU A 44 -3.55 -1.21 -10.58
N PHE A 45 -3.65 -2.29 -9.79
CA PHE A 45 -4.26 -2.25 -8.46
C PHE A 45 -3.33 -1.59 -7.46
N ILE A 46 -2.02 -1.85 -7.55
CA ILE A 46 -1.00 -1.24 -6.69
C ILE A 46 -1.00 0.29 -6.85
N LYS A 47 -1.22 0.77 -8.09
CA LYS A 47 -1.22 2.20 -8.42
C LYS A 47 -2.55 2.91 -8.18
N ARG A 48 -3.66 2.18 -7.95
CA ARG A 48 -5.01 2.78 -7.94
C ARG A 48 -5.18 3.84 -6.85
N TRP A 49 -4.67 3.59 -5.64
CA TRP A 49 -4.74 4.55 -4.54
C TRP A 49 -4.02 5.87 -4.85
N LEU A 50 -2.91 5.81 -5.60
CA LEU A 50 -2.16 7.00 -6.00
C LEU A 50 -2.96 7.91 -6.94
N LEU A 51 -3.90 7.34 -7.72
CA LEU A 51 -4.78 8.13 -8.58
C LEU A 51 -5.72 9.06 -7.78
N TYR A 52 -6.03 8.68 -6.54
CA TYR A 52 -6.85 9.47 -5.62
C TYR A 52 -6.03 10.35 -4.68
N ASN A 53 -4.69 10.27 -4.74
CA ASN A 53 -3.76 11.06 -3.93
C ASN A 53 -2.70 11.73 -4.83
N GLN A 54 -3.14 12.28 -5.97
CA GLN A 54 -2.24 12.88 -6.97
C GLN A 54 -1.41 14.04 -6.40
N SER A 55 -1.98 14.81 -5.47
CA SER A 55 -1.26 15.89 -4.79
C SER A 55 0.04 15.42 -4.12
N LEU A 56 0.07 14.19 -3.57
CA LEU A 56 1.29 13.63 -2.97
C LEU A 56 2.39 13.39 -4.01
N LEU A 57 2.02 13.04 -5.24
CA LEU A 57 2.94 12.87 -6.35
C LEU A 57 3.42 14.23 -6.87
N GLU A 58 2.49 15.16 -7.07
CA GLU A 58 2.75 16.50 -7.61
C GLU A 58 3.69 17.30 -6.71
N TYR A 59 3.48 17.26 -5.39
CA TYR A 59 4.36 17.91 -4.41
C TYR A 59 5.63 17.11 -4.09
N GLY A 60 5.80 15.92 -4.68
CA GLY A 60 7.02 15.12 -4.54
C GLY A 60 7.18 14.35 -3.23
N TYR A 61 6.14 14.32 -2.39
CA TYR A 61 6.07 13.50 -1.16
C TYR A 61 6.11 11.99 -1.48
N VAL A 62 5.56 11.61 -2.64
CA VAL A 62 5.54 10.23 -3.12
C VAL A 62 6.18 10.13 -4.50
N LYS A 63 7.00 9.10 -4.70
CA LYS A 63 7.64 8.79 -5.98
C LYS A 63 7.39 7.35 -6.38
N VAL A 64 7.03 7.14 -7.64
CA VAL A 64 6.80 5.80 -8.20
C VAL A 64 7.91 5.49 -9.20
N PHE A 65 8.55 4.34 -9.03
CA PHE A 65 9.56 3.83 -9.93
C PHE A 65 9.11 2.51 -10.51
N GLU A 66 9.06 2.42 -11.84
CA GLU A 66 8.81 1.18 -12.55
C GLU A 66 10.09 0.65 -13.17
N LYS A 67 10.36 -0.64 -12.98
CA LYS A 67 11.52 -1.32 -13.56
C LYS A 67 11.07 -2.57 -14.30
N ARG A 68 11.88 -2.98 -15.28
CA ARG A 68 11.69 -4.22 -16.06
C ARG A 68 10.30 -4.30 -16.70
N GLY A 69 9.85 -3.22 -17.33
CA GLY A 69 8.54 -3.16 -18.00
C GLY A 69 7.34 -3.38 -17.07
N GLY A 70 7.35 -2.78 -15.87
CA GLY A 70 6.24 -2.89 -14.90
C GLY A 70 6.24 -4.17 -14.05
N ARG A 71 7.24 -5.05 -14.21
CA ARG A 71 7.43 -6.24 -13.35
C ARG A 71 7.83 -5.87 -11.92
N THR A 72 8.41 -4.69 -11.72
CA THR A 72 8.69 -4.17 -10.38
C THR A 72 8.22 -2.74 -10.27
N ILE A 73 7.37 -2.48 -9.28
CA ILE A 73 6.85 -1.15 -8.95
C ILE A 73 7.33 -0.83 -7.54
N THR A 74 8.07 0.26 -7.39
CA THR A 74 8.49 0.77 -6.08
C THR A 74 7.78 2.09 -5.84
N VAL A 75 7.00 2.17 -4.77
CA VAL A 75 6.40 3.42 -4.30
C VAL A 75 7.19 3.85 -3.08
N VAL A 76 7.79 5.04 -3.14
CA VAL A 76 8.62 5.62 -2.07
C VAL A 76 7.88 6.83 -1.51
N PHE A 77 7.72 6.84 -0.20
CA PHE A 77 7.18 7.95 0.58
C PHE A 77 8.35 8.60 1.32
N ASP A 78 8.37 9.93 1.32
CA ASP A 78 9.30 10.69 2.13
C ASP A 78 8.92 10.65 3.63
N GLU A 79 9.74 11.27 4.47
CA GLU A 79 9.55 11.21 5.93
C GLU A 79 8.28 11.94 6.41
N PHE A 80 7.85 12.98 5.70
CA PHE A 80 6.68 13.78 6.05
C PHE A 80 5.36 13.09 5.66
N SER A 81 5.40 12.13 4.73
CA SER A 81 4.25 11.37 4.27
C SER A 81 4.08 10.00 4.93
N MET A 82 4.70 9.78 6.11
CA MET A 82 4.61 8.50 6.84
C MET A 82 3.17 8.03 7.08
N ARG A 83 2.26 8.94 7.44
CA ARG A 83 0.85 8.60 7.67
C ARG A 83 0.17 8.12 6.39
N HIS A 84 0.52 8.71 5.25
CA HIS A 84 0.04 8.27 3.94
C HIS A 84 0.62 6.92 3.54
N PHE A 85 1.87 6.61 3.90
CA PHE A 85 2.43 5.27 3.72
C PHE A 85 1.66 4.20 4.51
N LYS A 86 1.25 4.51 5.74
CA LYS A 86 0.40 3.64 6.56
C LYS A 86 -0.95 3.39 5.89
N LEU A 87 -1.63 4.44 5.41
CA LEU A 87 -2.89 4.32 4.65
C LEU A 87 -2.71 3.48 3.39
N TYR A 88 -1.65 3.73 2.64
CA TYR A 88 -1.32 2.96 1.44
C TYR A 88 -1.09 1.47 1.76
N THR A 89 -0.46 1.17 2.89
CA THR A 89 -0.28 -0.21 3.39
C THR A 89 -1.64 -0.86 3.70
N LEU A 90 -2.53 -0.17 4.42
CA LEU A 90 -3.89 -0.66 4.70
C LEU A 90 -4.68 -0.91 3.41
N TYR A 91 -4.60 0.02 2.46
CA TYR A 91 -5.17 -0.15 1.13
C TYR A 91 -4.65 -1.41 0.44
N LEU A 92 -3.32 -1.60 0.39
CA LEU A 92 -2.73 -2.78 -0.25
C LEU A 92 -3.14 -4.10 0.45
N HIS A 93 -3.29 -4.09 1.77
CA HIS A 93 -3.84 -5.23 2.51
C HIS A 93 -5.28 -5.54 2.08
N SER A 94 -6.11 -4.52 1.91
CA SER A 94 -7.54 -4.68 1.55
C SER A 94 -7.76 -5.33 0.17
N ILE A 95 -6.85 -5.09 -0.78
CA ILE A 95 -6.98 -5.54 -2.18
C ILE A 95 -6.34 -6.90 -2.48
N VAL A 96 -5.66 -7.52 -1.50
CA VAL A 96 -5.05 -8.85 -1.66
C VAL A 96 -6.09 -9.85 -2.17
N ASN A 97 -5.79 -10.65 -3.19
CA ASN A 97 -6.73 -11.60 -3.82
C ASN A 97 -8.02 -11.00 -4.44
N LEU A 98 -8.15 -9.67 -4.59
CA LEU A 98 -9.28 -9.12 -5.34
C LEU A 98 -9.09 -9.29 -6.85
N LYS A 99 -10.21 -9.52 -7.54
CA LYS A 99 -10.28 -9.56 -9.02
C LYS A 99 -11.11 -8.42 -9.61
N SER A 100 -12.00 -7.82 -8.82
CA SER A 100 -12.93 -6.78 -9.27
C SER A 100 -12.23 -5.42 -9.33
N ASN A 101 -12.11 -4.85 -10.54
CA ASN A 101 -11.63 -3.48 -10.74
C ASN A 101 -12.50 -2.47 -9.96
N ARG A 102 -13.82 -2.61 -10.02
CA ARG A 102 -14.78 -1.71 -9.32
C ARG A 102 -14.54 -1.72 -7.82
N ARG A 103 -14.34 -2.91 -7.24
CA ARG A 103 -14.11 -3.03 -5.79
C ARG A 103 -12.76 -2.44 -5.39
N VAL A 104 -11.73 -2.63 -6.20
CA VAL A 104 -10.41 -2.03 -5.97
C VAL A 104 -10.48 -0.51 -6.05
N ASP A 105 -11.21 0.03 -7.02
CA ASP A 105 -11.42 1.47 -7.19
C ASP A 105 -12.18 2.08 -6.00
N CYS A 106 -13.25 1.43 -5.54
CA CYS A 106 -13.98 1.84 -4.34
C CYS A 106 -13.07 1.84 -3.09
N LEU A 107 -12.28 0.77 -2.90
CA LEU A 107 -11.35 0.68 -1.76
C LEU A 107 -10.26 1.78 -1.86
N ALA A 108 -9.73 2.02 -3.05
CA ALA A 108 -8.77 3.09 -3.28
C ALA A 108 -9.36 4.44 -2.86
N LYS A 109 -10.55 4.79 -3.37
CA LYS A 109 -11.25 6.03 -3.00
C LYS A 109 -11.52 6.13 -1.49
N CYS A 110 -12.01 5.06 -0.88
CA CYS A 110 -12.30 5.03 0.55
C CYS A 110 -11.04 5.28 1.40
N PHE A 111 -9.97 4.52 1.18
CA PHE A 111 -8.73 4.67 1.96
C PHE A 111 -8.04 6.02 1.72
N SER A 112 -8.24 6.66 0.56
CA SER A 112 -7.75 8.02 0.29
C SER A 112 -8.53 9.11 1.02
N ASN A 113 -9.80 8.85 1.36
CA ASN A 113 -10.64 9.80 2.08
C ASN A 113 -10.45 9.74 3.61
N ILE A 114 -9.65 8.80 4.12
CA ILE A 114 -9.31 8.75 5.54
C ILE A 114 -8.31 9.87 5.82
N ASP A 115 -8.67 10.76 6.75
CA ASP A 115 -7.75 11.78 7.25
C ASP A 115 -6.48 11.13 7.79
N ALA A 116 -5.33 11.52 7.25
CA ALA A 116 -4.02 11.00 7.63
C ALA A 116 -3.68 11.24 9.11
N THR A 117 -4.31 12.22 9.76
CA THR A 117 -4.16 12.51 11.20
C THR A 117 -5.08 11.64 12.07
N SER A 118 -6.04 10.94 11.47
CA SER A 118 -7.03 10.16 12.20
C SER A 118 -6.38 9.02 13.02
N PRO A 119 -6.78 8.83 14.29
CA PRO A 119 -6.29 7.74 15.12
C PRO A 119 -6.72 6.36 14.61
N VAL A 120 -7.73 6.29 13.73
CA VAL A 120 -8.21 5.02 13.16
C VAL A 120 -7.10 4.25 12.44
N ILE A 121 -6.13 4.96 11.86
CA ILE A 121 -5.01 4.36 11.15
C ILE A 121 -4.15 3.53 12.11
N ASP A 122 -3.86 4.06 13.30
CA ASP A 122 -3.05 3.36 14.29
C ASP A 122 -3.83 2.18 14.87
N LEU A 123 -5.12 2.34 15.15
CA LEU A 123 -5.99 1.24 15.59
C LEU A 123 -6.03 0.10 14.57
N LEU A 124 -6.15 0.40 13.28
CA LEU A 124 -6.14 -0.61 12.22
C LEU A 124 -4.78 -1.32 12.12
N LEU A 125 -3.68 -0.59 12.28
CA LEU A 125 -2.34 -1.18 12.27
C LEU A 125 -2.07 -2.04 13.50
N ASP A 126 -2.51 -1.63 14.68
CA ASP A 126 -2.36 -2.42 15.89
C ASP A 126 -3.23 -3.69 15.83
N LEU A 127 -4.46 -3.59 15.33
CA LEU A 127 -5.29 -4.76 15.04
C LEU A 127 -4.58 -5.74 14.11
N SER A 128 -3.88 -5.25 13.09
CA SER A 128 -3.15 -6.09 12.12
C SER A 128 -2.08 -7.00 12.78
N ARG A 129 -1.61 -6.63 13.97
CA ARG A 129 -0.62 -7.37 14.76
C ARG A 129 -1.25 -8.42 15.68
N ILE A 130 -2.54 -8.27 15.98
CA ILE A 130 -3.25 -9.09 16.98
C ILE A 130 -4.10 -10.17 16.32
N ILE A 131 -4.78 -9.84 15.20
CA ILE A 131 -5.72 -10.77 14.58
C ILE A 131 -5.10 -11.51 13.38
N ASP A 132 -5.62 -12.70 13.08
CA ASP A 132 -5.23 -13.43 11.87
C ASP A 132 -5.41 -12.56 10.62
N ARG A 133 -4.43 -12.66 9.73
CA ARG A 133 -4.34 -11.91 8.50
C ARG A 133 -5.58 -12.02 7.61
N LYS A 134 -6.20 -13.20 7.50
CA LYS A 134 -7.42 -13.33 6.66
C LYS A 134 -8.57 -12.53 7.25
N LYS A 135 -8.74 -12.58 8.58
CA LYS A 135 -9.74 -11.79 9.30
C LYS A 135 -9.47 -10.29 9.14
N PHE A 136 -8.21 -9.87 9.27
CA PHE A 136 -7.82 -8.47 9.05
C PHE A 136 -8.16 -7.96 7.64
N ILE A 137 -7.86 -8.75 6.60
CA ILE A 137 -8.23 -8.40 5.22
C ILE A 137 -9.75 -8.27 5.08
N GLY A 138 -10.51 -9.18 5.70
CA GLY A 138 -11.97 -9.12 5.74
C GLY A 138 -12.48 -7.84 6.39
N LEU A 139 -11.91 -7.47 7.54
CA LEU A 139 -12.23 -6.24 8.27
C LEU A 139 -11.96 -4.99 7.44
N LEU A 140 -10.77 -4.89 6.83
CA LEU A 140 -10.41 -3.73 5.99
C LEU A 140 -11.35 -3.55 4.80
N ARG A 141 -11.84 -4.65 4.22
CA ARG A 141 -12.83 -4.59 3.14
C ARG A 141 -14.22 -4.17 3.64
N GLY A 142 -14.58 -4.61 4.85
CA GLY A 142 -15.83 -4.22 5.52
C GLY A 142 -15.84 -2.74 5.93
N PHE A 143 -14.69 -2.21 6.36
CA PHE A 143 -14.53 -0.81 6.76
C PHE A 143 -15.01 0.17 5.69
N CYS A 144 -14.71 -0.12 4.42
CA CYS A 144 -15.05 0.75 3.29
C CYS A 144 -16.45 0.50 2.69
N LEU A 145 -17.23 -0.44 3.22
CA LEU A 145 -18.56 -0.84 2.71
C LEU A 145 -18.63 -1.03 1.17
N CYS A 146 -17.50 -1.39 0.54
CA CYS A 146 -17.40 -1.60 -0.90
C CYS A 146 -18.02 -2.94 -1.29
N GLN A 147 -19.30 -2.91 -1.70
CA GLN A 147 -20.05 -4.03 -2.26
C GLN A 147 -19.60 -4.36 -3.69
#